data_AF-A0A0C9WCG4-F1
#
_entry.id   AF-A0A0C9WCG4-F1
#
_cell.length_a   1.000
_cell.length_b   1.000
_cell.length_c   1.000
_cell.angle_alpha   90.00
_cell.angle_beta   90.00
_cell.angle_gamma   90.00
#
_symmetry.space_group_name_H-M   'P 1'
#
loop_
_entity.id
_entity.type
_entity.pdbx_description
1 polymer ?
#
loop_
_entity_poly.entity_id
_entity_poly.type
_entity_poly.pdbx_seq_one_letter_code
_entity_poly.pdbx_strand_id
1 'polypeptide(L)'
;MTAPAEVNFLDKGIELVQRAIGEDDKRNYPEAYDHYMNAIDHFMAAQKFEKNEKSKLFLQSKADEYLNRAETIKQYIQTEQAQQSIVDKAIEFAKQAIEEDIKQNYRESYKQYMNALDYFMLAQKYETNEKSKSLIRVKMEGYLSRAETIKKHMQALEDSRTTSSANEGGRQSLGTPQTTFLHKAIEIAERACDEDTKRNLPEADKLYKNALDYFMLALKYEKNEQSKVVIRANIEEYLTRAEVLKKRMAE
;
A
#
# COMPACT_ATOMS: atom_id res chain seq x y z
N MET A 1 41.96 29.02 42.37
CA MET A 1 40.91 28.98 41.33
C MET A 1 41.03 27.65 40.63
N THR A 2 40.22 26.68 41.04
CA THR A 2 40.15 25.34 40.47
C THR A 2 39.50 25.42 39.10
N ALA A 3 40.18 24.93 38.06
CA ALA A 3 39.65 24.90 36.70
C ALA A 3 38.28 24.17 36.69
N PRO A 4 37.27 24.68 35.98
CA PRO A 4 35.99 24.02 35.85
C PRO A 4 36.20 22.66 35.20
N ALA A 5 35.48 21.63 35.67
CA ALA A 5 35.57 20.24 35.21
C ALA A 5 35.80 20.17 33.69
N GLU A 6 37.03 19.87 33.29
CA GLU A 6 37.40 19.66 31.90
C GLU A 6 36.54 18.49 31.41
N VAL A 7 35.56 18.79 30.58
CA VAL A 7 34.84 17.76 29.84
C VAL A 7 35.88 17.10 28.96
N ASN A 8 36.36 15.93 29.38
CA ASN A 8 37.34 15.17 28.60
C ASN A 8 36.66 14.64 27.34
N PHE A 9 36.78 15.40 26.26
CA PHE A 9 36.18 15.08 24.96
C PHE A 9 36.62 13.69 24.47
N LEU A 10 37.85 13.28 24.78
CA LEU A 10 38.37 11.98 24.41
C LEU A 10 37.63 10.84 25.12
N ASP A 11 37.40 10.95 26.44
CA ASP A 11 36.70 9.92 27.21
C ASP A 11 35.26 9.73 26.71
N LYS A 12 34.57 10.84 26.43
CA LYS A 12 33.23 10.82 25.83
C LYS A 12 33.23 10.19 24.43
N GLY A 13 34.22 10.54 23.61
CA GLY A 13 34.39 9.94 22.28
C GLY A 13 34.56 8.42 22.37
N ILE A 14 35.38 7.94 23.29
CA ILE A 14 35.61 6.50 23.53
C ILE A 14 34.33 5.81 24.00
N GLU A 15 33.61 6.39 24.96
CA GLU A 15 32.34 5.84 25.44
C GLU A 15 31.32 5.71 24.30
N LEU A 16 31.20 6.74 23.45
CA LEU A 16 30.29 6.73 22.30
C LEU A 16 30.70 5.68 21.27
N VAL A 17 31.99 5.48 21.00
CA VAL A 17 32.47 4.40 20.12
C VAL A 17 32.07 3.03 20.66
N GLN A 18 32.24 2.79 21.97
CA GLN A 18 31.88 1.51 22.57
C GLN A 18 30.38 1.23 22.42
N ARG A 19 29.54 2.26 22.61
CA ARG A 19 28.10 2.16 22.35
C ARG A 19 27.81 1.92 20.87
N ALA A 20 28.47 2.65 19.97
CA ALA A 20 28.31 2.50 18.52
C ALA A 20 28.62 1.08 18.06
N ILE A 21 29.74 0.51 18.50
CA ILE A 21 30.13 -0.88 18.20
C ILE A 21 29.10 -1.86 18.77
N GLY A 22 28.65 -1.65 20.01
CA GLY A 22 27.63 -2.50 20.62
C GLY A 22 26.29 -2.50 19.88
N GLU A 23 25.87 -1.37 19.33
CA GLU A 23 24.67 -1.27 18.49
C GLU A 23 24.91 -1.82 17.08
N ASP A 24 26.10 -1.62 16.50
CA ASP A 24 26.49 -2.15 15.20
C ASP A 24 26.52 -3.69 15.19
N ASP A 25 27.06 -4.31 16.24
CA ASP A 25 27.06 -5.76 16.45
C ASP A 25 25.65 -6.33 16.56
N LYS A 26 24.72 -5.57 17.17
CA LYS A 26 23.29 -5.89 17.23
C LYS A 26 22.57 -5.62 15.91
N ARG A 27 23.24 -5.03 14.92
CA ARG A 27 22.68 -4.52 13.65
C ARG A 27 21.63 -3.43 13.86
N ASN A 28 21.71 -2.73 14.98
CA ASN A 28 20.90 -1.54 15.23
C ASN A 28 21.56 -0.33 14.55
N TYR A 29 21.56 -0.38 13.23
CA TYR A 29 22.33 0.51 12.37
C TYR A 29 22.01 2.01 12.54
N PRO A 30 20.75 2.45 12.71
CA PRO A 30 20.45 3.87 12.92
C PRO A 30 21.14 4.43 14.17
N GLU A 31 21.04 3.74 15.30
CA GLU A 31 21.63 4.13 16.58
C GLU A 31 23.16 4.01 16.55
N ALA A 32 23.68 2.95 15.90
CA ALA A 32 25.11 2.80 15.68
C ALA A 32 25.69 3.97 14.89
N TYR A 33 25.02 4.37 13.80
CA TYR A 33 25.40 5.52 12.98
C TYR A 33 25.46 6.81 13.82
N ASP A 34 24.40 7.10 14.56
CA ASP A 34 24.33 8.29 15.40
C ASP A 34 25.44 8.30 16.46
N HIS A 35 25.71 7.15 17.11
CA HIS A 35 26.79 7.06 18.08
C HIS A 35 28.18 7.22 17.44
N TYR A 36 28.42 6.67 16.24
CA TYR A 36 29.68 6.91 15.52
C TYR A 36 29.86 8.38 15.14
N MET A 37 28.84 9.03 14.61
CA MET A 37 28.90 10.45 14.24
C MET A 37 29.18 11.34 15.47
N ASN A 38 28.46 11.10 16.56
CA ASN A 38 28.69 11.82 17.81
C ASN A 38 30.10 11.56 18.38
N ALA A 39 30.61 10.32 18.28
CA ALA A 39 31.96 10.02 18.69
C ALA A 39 32.98 10.81 17.87
N ILE A 40 32.85 10.81 16.54
CA ILE A 40 33.73 11.55 15.62
C ILE A 40 33.78 13.03 16.00
N ASP A 41 32.64 13.66 16.29
CA ASP A 41 32.59 15.06 16.74
C ASP A 41 33.43 15.29 18.01
N HIS A 42 33.39 14.35 18.96
CA HIS A 42 34.20 14.41 20.18
C HIS A 42 35.69 14.16 19.91
N PHE A 43 36.06 13.26 19.00
CA PHE A 43 37.45 13.07 18.57
C PHE A 43 38.01 14.31 17.88
N MET A 44 37.23 14.96 17.01
CA MET A 44 37.61 16.21 16.35
C MET A 44 37.74 17.37 17.36
N ALA A 45 36.84 17.43 18.35
CA ALA A 45 36.95 18.39 19.46
C ALA A 45 38.22 18.15 20.30
N ALA A 46 38.53 16.90 20.65
CA ALA A 46 39.76 16.55 21.36
C ALA A 46 41.01 16.93 20.55
N GLN A 47 41.02 16.66 19.24
CA GLN A 47 42.12 17.00 18.34
C GLN A 47 42.41 18.51 18.30
N LYS A 48 41.37 19.35 18.37
CA LYS A 48 41.49 20.82 18.35
C LYS A 48 42.31 21.37 19.52
N PHE A 49 42.20 20.75 20.69
CA PHE A 49 42.88 21.20 21.92
C PHE A 49 44.16 20.42 22.24
N GLU A 50 44.42 19.33 21.51
CA GLU A 50 45.66 18.56 21.62
C GLU A 50 46.87 19.40 21.14
N LYS A 51 48.00 19.31 21.85
CA LYS A 51 49.25 20.03 21.50
C LYS A 51 50.25 19.14 20.80
N ASN A 52 50.22 17.84 21.06
CA ASN A 52 51.14 16.89 20.47
C ASN A 52 50.68 16.50 19.05
N GLU A 53 51.50 16.84 18.04
CA GLU A 53 51.19 16.55 16.64
C GLU A 53 50.99 15.06 16.33
N LYS A 54 51.76 14.16 16.97
CA LYS A 54 51.55 12.71 16.80
C LYS A 54 50.20 12.28 17.35
N SER A 55 49.80 12.82 18.51
CA SER A 55 48.49 12.56 19.10
C SER A 55 47.36 13.10 18.23
N LYS A 56 47.51 14.30 17.65
CA LYS A 56 46.52 14.85 16.70
C LYS A 56 46.32 13.94 15.51
N LEU A 57 47.41 13.49 14.88
CA LEU A 57 47.35 12.58 13.74
C LEU A 57 46.68 11.25 14.10
N PHE A 58 46.95 10.74 15.31
CA PHE A 58 46.30 9.53 15.80
C PHE A 58 44.80 9.71 16.01
N LEU A 59 44.37 10.82 16.64
CA LEU A 59 42.95 11.13 16.82
C LEU A 59 42.22 11.29 15.48
N GLN A 60 42.87 11.95 14.51
CA GLN A 60 42.34 12.08 13.16
C GLN A 60 42.20 10.72 12.47
N SER A 61 43.25 9.89 12.52
CA SER A 61 43.20 8.54 11.94
C SER A 61 42.07 7.70 12.55
N LYS A 62 41.76 7.88 13.84
CA LYS A 62 40.63 7.22 14.49
C LYS A 62 39.28 7.79 14.06
N ALA A 63 39.16 9.11 13.96
CA ALA A 63 37.95 9.74 13.42
C ALA A 63 37.67 9.24 11.99
N ASP A 64 38.70 9.14 11.14
CA ASP A 64 38.57 8.64 9.76
C ASP A 64 38.13 7.16 9.72
N GLU A 65 38.69 6.32 10.59
CA GLU A 65 38.29 4.90 10.73
C GLU A 65 36.80 4.77 11.08
N TYR A 66 36.33 5.52 12.08
CA TYR A 66 34.93 5.50 12.48
C TYR A 66 34.01 6.13 11.43
N LEU A 67 34.46 7.15 10.72
CA LEU A 67 33.71 7.76 9.63
C LEU A 67 33.48 6.76 8.50
N ASN A 68 34.51 6.02 8.09
CA ASN A 68 34.38 4.97 7.06
C ASN A 68 33.33 3.92 7.45
N ARG A 69 33.29 3.52 8.73
CA ARG A 69 32.27 2.59 9.21
C ARG A 69 30.88 3.23 9.21
N ALA A 70 30.75 4.47 9.68
CA ALA A 70 29.49 5.21 9.66
C ALA A 70 28.95 5.39 8.22
N GLU A 71 29.81 5.66 7.24
CA GLU A 71 29.43 5.73 5.83
C GLU A 71 28.91 4.40 5.29
N THR A 72 29.57 3.30 5.65
CA THR A 72 29.11 1.95 5.29
C THR A 72 27.73 1.66 5.88
N ILE A 73 27.53 1.99 7.16
CA ILE A 73 26.25 1.84 7.85
C ILE A 73 25.16 2.70 7.17
N LYS A 74 25.48 3.95 6.84
CA LYS A 74 24.57 4.85 6.11
C LYS A 74 24.12 4.27 4.78
N GLN A 75 25.03 3.68 4.00
CA GLN A 75 24.67 3.03 2.73
C GLN A 75 23.75 1.83 2.93
N TYR A 76 23.96 1.05 4.00
CA TYR A 76 23.09 -0.06 4.36
C TYR A 76 21.68 0.44 4.70
N ILE A 77 21.56 1.44 5.58
CA ILE A 77 20.29 2.07 5.96
C ILE A 77 19.54 2.58 4.72
N GLN A 78 20.24 3.29 3.82
CA GLN A 78 19.64 3.81 2.59
C GLN A 78 19.14 2.68 1.68
N THR A 79 19.89 1.60 1.57
CA THR A 79 19.51 0.43 0.77
C THR A 79 18.28 -0.25 1.37
N GLU A 80 18.25 -0.45 2.68
CA GLU A 80 17.12 -1.05 3.39
C GLU A 80 15.85 -0.18 3.29
N GLN A 81 15.98 1.14 3.46
CA GLN A 81 14.89 2.08 3.26
C GLN A 81 14.37 2.08 1.82
N ALA A 82 15.26 2.01 0.83
CA ALA A 82 14.87 1.92 -0.57
C ALA A 82 14.12 0.61 -0.85
N GLN A 83 14.56 -0.52 -0.28
CA GLN A 83 13.86 -1.80 -0.37
C GLN A 83 12.46 -1.73 0.26
N GLN A 84 12.35 -1.14 1.46
CA GLN A 84 11.07 -0.94 2.13
C GLN A 84 10.13 -0.07 1.29
N SER A 85 10.63 1.02 0.70
CA SER A 85 9.83 1.91 -0.17
C SER A 85 9.28 1.19 -1.41
N ILE A 86 10.01 0.23 -1.98
CA ILE A 86 9.53 -0.60 -3.10
C ILE A 86 8.36 -1.48 -2.66
N VAL A 87 8.45 -2.11 -1.48
CA VAL A 87 7.38 -2.94 -0.92
C VAL A 87 6.15 -2.10 -0.60
N ASP A 88 6.33 -0.92 0.00
CA ASP A 88 5.23 -0.02 0.34
C ASP A 88 4.44 0.42 -0.90
N LYS A 89 5.14 0.75 -1.99
CA LYS A 89 4.51 1.04 -3.29
C LYS A 89 3.74 -0.15 -3.83
N ALA A 90 4.29 -1.36 -3.74
CA ALA A 90 3.61 -2.58 -4.18
C ALA A 90 2.29 -2.78 -3.41
N ILE A 91 2.30 -2.53 -2.10
CA ILE A 91 1.12 -2.62 -1.24
C ILE A 91 0.10 -1.53 -1.57
N GLU A 92 0.54 -0.29 -1.81
CA GLU A 92 -0.34 0.81 -2.20
C GLU A 92 -1.10 0.49 -3.49
N PHE A 93 -0.39 0.04 -4.53
CA PHE A 93 -1.03 -0.37 -5.78
C PHE A 93 -1.98 -1.56 -5.59
N ALA A 94 -1.60 -2.55 -4.77
CA ALA A 94 -2.49 -3.68 -4.49
C ALA A 94 -3.78 -3.25 -3.78
N LYS A 95 -3.71 -2.29 -2.85
CA LYS A 95 -4.89 -1.71 -2.18
C LYS A 95 -5.80 -1.01 -3.19
N GLN A 96 -5.23 -0.13 -4.02
CA GLN A 96 -5.97 0.56 -5.07
C GLN A 96 -6.62 -0.43 -6.04
N ALA A 97 -5.90 -1.49 -6.42
CA ALA A 97 -6.43 -2.53 -7.30
C ALA A 97 -7.65 -3.23 -6.71
N ILE A 98 -7.60 -3.59 -5.42
CA ILE A 98 -8.70 -4.22 -4.69
C ILE A 98 -9.89 -3.25 -4.57
N GLU A 99 -9.65 -1.97 -4.27
CA GLU A 99 -10.72 -0.96 -4.21
C GLU A 99 -11.45 -0.82 -5.55
N GLU A 100 -10.72 -0.72 -6.66
CA GLU A 100 -11.30 -0.64 -8.00
C GLU A 100 -11.98 -1.95 -8.42
N ASP A 101 -11.47 -3.10 -7.94
CA ASP A 101 -12.07 -4.42 -8.17
C ASP A 101 -13.44 -4.53 -7.50
N ILE A 102 -13.55 -4.05 -6.25
CA ILE A 102 -14.80 -4.00 -5.50
C ILE A 102 -15.81 -3.08 -6.19
N LYS A 103 -15.35 -1.96 -6.75
CA LYS A 103 -16.15 -1.03 -7.57
C LYS A 103 -16.47 -1.58 -8.97
N GLN A 104 -15.96 -2.76 -9.33
CA GLN A 104 -16.08 -3.36 -10.67
C GLN A 104 -15.52 -2.49 -11.79
N ASN A 105 -14.62 -1.56 -11.46
CA ASN A 105 -13.84 -0.82 -12.43
C ASN A 105 -12.69 -1.72 -12.93
N TYR A 106 -13.05 -2.80 -13.63
CA TYR A 106 -12.16 -3.90 -13.99
C TYR A 106 -10.93 -3.47 -14.78
N ARG A 107 -11.07 -2.45 -15.64
CA ARG A 107 -9.96 -1.93 -16.44
C ARG A 107 -8.90 -1.27 -15.57
N GLU A 108 -9.31 -0.40 -14.64
CA GLU A 108 -8.38 0.26 -13.73
C GLU A 108 -7.86 -0.71 -12.67
N SER A 109 -8.72 -1.58 -12.12
CA SER A 109 -8.33 -2.64 -11.20
C SER A 109 -7.24 -3.53 -11.78
N TYR A 110 -7.41 -4.01 -13.02
CA TYR A 110 -6.40 -4.80 -13.72
C TYR A 110 -5.07 -4.05 -13.84
N LYS A 111 -5.10 -2.79 -14.27
CA LYS A 111 -3.90 -1.94 -14.39
C LYS A 111 -3.18 -1.80 -13.05
N GLN A 112 -3.91 -1.57 -11.96
CA GLN A 112 -3.30 -1.43 -10.63
C GLN A 112 -2.75 -2.76 -10.09
N TYR A 113 -3.40 -3.90 -10.37
CA TYR A 113 -2.81 -5.21 -10.04
C TYR A 113 -1.50 -5.45 -10.80
N MET A 114 -1.41 -5.08 -12.08
CA MET A 114 -0.16 -5.20 -12.85
C MET A 114 0.94 -4.30 -12.27
N ASN A 115 0.61 -3.05 -11.91
CA ASN A 115 1.56 -2.15 -11.23
C ASN A 115 2.06 -2.76 -9.91
N ALA A 116 1.16 -3.30 -9.09
CA ALA A 116 1.53 -3.96 -7.84
C ALA A 116 2.48 -5.13 -8.08
N LEU A 117 2.21 -5.97 -9.08
CA LEU A 117 3.04 -7.11 -9.46
C LEU A 117 4.44 -6.68 -9.89
N ASP A 118 4.58 -5.62 -10.69
CA ASP A 118 5.87 -5.08 -11.13
C ASP A 118 6.74 -4.66 -9.91
N TYR A 119 6.13 -3.97 -8.94
CA TYR A 119 6.83 -3.58 -7.71
C TYR A 119 7.15 -4.78 -6.81
N PHE A 120 6.26 -5.78 -6.71
CA PHE A 120 6.57 -7.00 -5.95
C PHE A 120 7.69 -7.83 -6.61
N MET A 121 7.75 -7.88 -7.95
CA MET A 121 8.88 -8.50 -8.66
C MET A 121 10.19 -7.77 -8.34
N LEU A 122 10.16 -6.43 -8.32
CA LEU A 122 11.33 -5.63 -7.95
C LEU A 122 11.75 -5.87 -6.50
N ALA A 123 10.79 -5.88 -5.57
CA ALA A 123 11.03 -6.19 -4.17
C ALA A 123 11.66 -7.59 -4.01
N GLN A 124 11.10 -8.60 -4.69
CA GLN A 124 11.61 -9.97 -4.64
C GLN A 124 13.06 -10.08 -5.14
N LYS A 125 13.42 -9.31 -6.18
CA LYS A 125 14.76 -9.31 -6.77
C LYS A 125 15.82 -8.81 -5.78
N TYR A 126 15.50 -7.81 -4.97
CA TYR A 126 16.42 -7.21 -4.01
C TYR A 126 16.32 -7.76 -2.60
N GLU A 127 15.26 -8.49 -2.28
CA GLU A 127 15.14 -9.21 -1.03
C GLU A 127 16.25 -10.26 -0.90
N THR A 128 16.80 -10.41 0.29
CA THR A 128 17.84 -11.42 0.59
C THR A 128 17.31 -12.50 1.52
N ASN A 129 16.31 -12.18 2.35
CA ASN A 129 15.67 -13.12 3.25
C ASN A 129 14.73 -14.07 2.49
N GLU A 130 15.05 -15.37 2.49
CA GLU A 130 14.26 -16.37 1.77
C GLU A 130 12.82 -16.53 2.29
N LYS A 131 12.58 -16.31 3.59
CA LYS A 131 11.22 -16.32 4.15
C LYS A 131 10.41 -15.15 3.59
N SER A 132 10.99 -13.94 3.59
CA SER A 132 10.37 -12.75 3.01
C SER A 132 10.10 -12.93 1.51
N LYS A 133 11.06 -13.47 0.73
CA LYS A 133 10.84 -13.81 -0.68
C LYS A 133 9.68 -14.75 -0.90
N SER A 134 9.57 -15.78 -0.06
CA SER A 134 8.45 -16.73 -0.14
C SER A 134 7.11 -16.05 0.09
N LEU A 135 7.02 -15.14 1.06
CA LEU A 135 5.81 -14.38 1.33
C LEU A 135 5.44 -13.46 0.15
N ILE A 136 6.42 -12.79 -0.44
CA ILE A 136 6.23 -11.96 -1.64
C ILE A 136 5.71 -12.81 -2.81
N ARG A 137 6.29 -14.00 -3.06
CA ARG A 137 5.82 -14.94 -4.10
C ARG A 137 4.35 -15.31 -3.95
N VAL A 138 3.96 -15.74 -2.75
CA VAL A 138 2.58 -16.13 -2.47
C VAL A 138 1.61 -14.97 -2.73
N LYS A 139 1.99 -13.73 -2.36
CA LYS A 139 1.17 -12.54 -2.66
C LYS A 139 1.07 -12.26 -4.15
N MET A 140 2.18 -12.35 -4.88
CA MET A 140 2.18 -12.16 -6.34
C MET A 140 1.29 -13.19 -7.04
N GLU A 141 1.35 -14.46 -6.66
CA GLU A 141 0.50 -15.51 -7.24
C GLU A 141 -0.99 -15.20 -7.04
N GLY A 142 -1.38 -14.75 -5.84
CA GLY A 142 -2.75 -14.34 -5.55
C GLY A 142 -3.21 -13.16 -6.41
N TYR A 143 -2.40 -12.10 -6.50
CA TYR A 143 -2.73 -10.92 -7.30
C TYR A 143 -2.75 -11.20 -8.80
N LEU A 144 -1.81 -12.01 -9.31
CA LEU A 144 -1.80 -12.44 -10.70
C LEU A 144 -3.04 -13.25 -11.05
N SER A 145 -3.42 -14.21 -10.20
CA SER A 145 -4.64 -15.00 -10.39
C SER A 145 -5.89 -14.13 -10.46
N ARG A 146 -5.97 -13.11 -9.59
CA ARG A 146 -7.09 -12.15 -9.63
C ARG A 146 -7.07 -11.30 -10.89
N ALA A 147 -5.92 -10.75 -11.28
CA ALA A 147 -5.76 -9.98 -12.51
C ALA A 147 -6.14 -10.78 -13.76
N GLU A 148 -5.75 -12.05 -13.85
CA GLU A 148 -6.15 -12.94 -14.95
C GLU A 148 -7.66 -13.16 -15.00
N THR A 149 -8.29 -13.31 -13.82
CA THR A 149 -9.75 -13.44 -13.73
C THR A 149 -10.45 -12.19 -14.25
N ILE A 150 -9.99 -11.00 -13.84
CA ILE A 150 -10.51 -9.71 -14.31
C ILE A 150 -10.33 -9.58 -15.83
N LYS A 151 -9.15 -9.94 -16.36
CA LYS A 151 -8.87 -9.91 -17.79
C LYS A 151 -9.85 -10.79 -18.59
N LYS A 152 -10.12 -12.01 -18.11
CA LYS A 152 -11.10 -12.91 -18.74
C LYS A 152 -12.51 -12.32 -18.71
N HIS A 153 -12.91 -11.70 -17.60
CA HIS A 153 -14.19 -11.00 -17.49
C HIS A 153 -14.30 -9.85 -18.52
N MET A 154 -13.25 -9.04 -18.67
CA MET A 154 -13.23 -7.95 -19.66
C MET A 154 -13.31 -8.47 -21.09
N GLN A 155 -12.56 -9.52 -21.44
CA GLN A 155 -12.60 -10.15 -22.77
C GLN A 155 -14.00 -10.71 -23.08
N ALA A 156 -14.62 -11.40 -22.14
CA ALA A 156 -15.98 -11.91 -22.31
C ALA A 156 -17.01 -10.79 -22.53
N LEU A 157 -16.84 -9.64 -21.86
CA LEU A 157 -17.68 -8.46 -22.09
C LEU A 157 -17.47 -7.86 -23.48
N GLU A 158 -16.23 -7.78 -23.95
CA GLU A 158 -15.91 -7.29 -25.31
C GLU A 158 -16.45 -8.23 -26.40
N ASP A 159 -16.28 -9.55 -26.25
CA ASP A 159 -16.81 -10.55 -27.18
C ASP A 159 -18.35 -10.54 -27.23
N SER A 160 -19.01 -10.31 -26.09
CA SER A 160 -20.46 -10.14 -26.05
C SER A 160 -20.95 -8.86 -26.75
N ARG A 161 -20.12 -7.80 -26.77
CA ARG A 161 -20.44 -6.53 -27.45
C ARG A 161 -20.23 -6.62 -28.95
N THR A 162 -19.16 -7.28 -29.40
CA THR A 162 -18.85 -7.44 -30.84
C THR A 162 -19.83 -8.38 -31.53
N THR A 163 -20.29 -9.44 -30.86
CA THR A 163 -21.35 -10.34 -31.37
C THR A 163 -22.74 -9.69 -31.41
N SER A 164 -22.98 -8.63 -30.60
CA SER A 164 -24.25 -7.89 -30.58
C SER A 164 -24.37 -6.82 -31.67
N SER A 165 -23.26 -6.38 -32.29
CA SER A 165 -23.29 -5.38 -33.38
C SER A 165 -23.55 -5.97 -34.78
N ALA A 166 -23.64 -7.30 -34.92
CA ALA A 166 -23.95 -7.95 -36.20
C ALA A 166 -25.44 -8.36 -36.35
N ASN A 167 -26.28 -8.12 -35.34
CA ASN A 167 -27.70 -8.47 -35.37
C ASN A 167 -28.53 -7.39 -34.68
N GLU A 168 -28.93 -6.36 -35.44
CA GLU A 168 -30.15 -5.61 -35.13
C GLU A 168 -31.34 -6.59 -35.20
N GLY A 169 -31.74 -7.09 -34.03
CA GLY A 169 -32.82 -8.08 -33.95
C GLY A 169 -32.93 -8.71 -32.57
N GLY A 170 -33.37 -7.91 -31.60
CA GLY A 170 -33.80 -8.27 -30.25
C GLY A 170 -33.51 -9.70 -29.75
N ARG A 171 -32.43 -9.84 -28.96
CA ARG A 171 -32.35 -10.93 -27.97
C ARG A 171 -31.34 -10.58 -26.87
N GLN A 172 -31.87 -10.44 -25.65
CA GLN A 172 -31.11 -10.25 -24.41
C GLN A 172 -30.04 -11.36 -24.28
N SER A 173 -28.77 -10.96 -24.27
CA SER A 173 -27.64 -11.86 -23.99
C SER A 173 -27.66 -12.21 -22.50
N LEU A 174 -28.08 -13.44 -22.19
CA LEU A 174 -28.10 -13.99 -20.84
C LEU A 174 -26.68 -14.40 -20.43
N GLY A 175 -25.97 -13.49 -19.75
CA GLY A 175 -24.97 -13.88 -18.76
C GLY A 175 -25.64 -14.70 -17.64
N THR A 176 -24.86 -15.38 -16.79
CA THR A 176 -25.44 -16.14 -15.67
C THR A 176 -26.40 -15.24 -14.86
N PRO A 177 -27.52 -15.77 -14.33
CA PRO A 177 -28.52 -14.95 -13.63
C PRO A 177 -27.88 -14.08 -12.53
N GLN A 178 -26.91 -14.64 -11.82
CA GLN A 178 -26.15 -13.97 -10.77
C GLN A 178 -25.37 -12.75 -11.27
N THR A 179 -24.57 -12.92 -12.33
CA THR A 179 -23.80 -11.83 -12.93
C THR A 179 -24.76 -10.76 -13.46
N THR A 180 -25.88 -11.14 -14.05
CA THR A 180 -26.81 -10.17 -14.65
C THR A 180 -27.61 -9.37 -13.61
N PHE A 181 -27.94 -9.92 -12.44
CA PHE A 181 -28.63 -9.17 -11.38
C PHE A 181 -27.71 -8.18 -10.66
N LEU A 182 -26.48 -8.59 -10.33
CA LEU A 182 -25.54 -7.70 -9.63
C LEU A 182 -25.15 -6.49 -10.48
N HIS A 183 -24.88 -6.70 -11.77
CA HIS A 183 -24.57 -5.60 -12.69
C HIS A 183 -25.74 -4.61 -12.81
N LYS A 184 -26.97 -5.11 -12.94
CA LYS A 184 -28.16 -4.25 -12.95
C LYS A 184 -28.34 -3.50 -11.64
N ALA A 185 -28.09 -4.13 -10.51
CA ALA A 185 -28.19 -3.49 -9.20
C ALA A 185 -27.24 -2.29 -9.10
N ILE A 186 -25.99 -2.47 -9.53
CA ILE A 186 -24.96 -1.42 -9.50
C ILE A 186 -25.28 -0.29 -10.48
N GLU A 187 -25.65 -0.62 -11.73
CA GLU A 187 -26.03 0.39 -12.74
C GLU A 187 -27.17 1.30 -12.24
N ILE A 188 -28.18 0.71 -11.61
CA ILE A 188 -29.31 1.47 -11.06
C ILE A 188 -28.88 2.26 -9.81
N ALA A 189 -28.02 1.70 -8.97
CA ALA A 189 -27.51 2.39 -7.78
C ALA A 189 -26.63 3.61 -8.14
N GLU A 190 -25.79 3.52 -9.16
CA GLU A 190 -25.01 4.66 -9.67
C GLU A 190 -25.93 5.78 -10.15
N ARG A 191 -26.95 5.42 -10.95
CA ARG A 191 -27.96 6.39 -11.39
C ARG A 191 -28.74 7.00 -10.21
N ALA A 192 -29.00 6.22 -9.16
CA ALA A 192 -29.64 6.72 -7.95
C ALA A 192 -28.76 7.75 -7.24
N CYS A 193 -27.45 7.47 -7.10
CA CYS A 193 -26.47 8.40 -6.53
C CYS A 193 -26.34 9.69 -7.34
N ASP A 194 -26.37 9.60 -8.67
CA ASP A 194 -26.35 10.78 -9.55
C ASP A 194 -27.58 11.66 -9.34
N GLU A 195 -28.78 11.07 -9.30
CA GLU A 195 -30.02 11.81 -9.07
C GLU A 195 -30.10 12.37 -7.64
N ASP A 196 -29.58 11.64 -6.65
CA ASP A 196 -29.49 12.10 -5.27
C ASP A 196 -28.57 13.33 -5.14
N THR A 197 -27.42 13.30 -5.82
CA THR A 197 -26.48 14.44 -5.89
C THR A 197 -27.12 15.66 -6.55
N LYS A 198 -27.96 15.44 -7.57
CA LYS A 198 -28.77 16.49 -8.22
C LYS A 198 -29.96 16.97 -7.38
N ARG A 199 -30.17 16.40 -6.18
CA ARG A 199 -31.33 16.62 -5.30
C ARG A 199 -32.67 16.26 -5.94
N ASN A 200 -32.68 15.37 -6.94
CA ASN A 200 -33.89 14.78 -7.47
C ASN A 200 -34.34 13.61 -6.58
N LEU A 201 -34.75 13.95 -5.35
CA LEU A 201 -35.02 12.98 -4.28
C LEU A 201 -36.07 11.92 -4.64
N PRO A 202 -37.19 12.24 -5.34
CA PRO A 202 -38.19 11.24 -5.70
C PRO A 202 -37.67 10.18 -6.68
N GLU A 203 -36.90 10.59 -7.69
CA GLU A 203 -36.34 9.63 -8.65
C GLU A 203 -35.18 8.84 -8.02
N ALA A 204 -34.36 9.48 -7.18
CA ALA A 204 -33.31 8.82 -6.41
C ALA A 204 -33.87 7.72 -5.49
N ASP A 205 -34.92 8.01 -4.69
CA ASP A 205 -35.56 7.02 -3.81
C ASP A 205 -36.12 5.82 -4.59
N LYS A 206 -36.76 6.08 -5.74
CA LYS A 206 -37.27 5.05 -6.63
C LYS A 206 -36.15 4.17 -7.21
N LEU A 207 -35.05 4.78 -7.64
CA LEU A 207 -33.90 4.07 -8.19
C LEU A 207 -33.18 3.25 -7.10
N TYR A 208 -33.01 3.78 -5.89
CA TYR A 208 -32.44 3.02 -4.78
C TYR A 208 -33.26 1.77 -4.43
N LYS A 209 -34.60 1.87 -4.38
CA LYS A 209 -35.47 0.70 -4.16
C LYS A 209 -35.33 -0.35 -5.25
N ASN A 210 -35.29 0.09 -6.50
CA ASN A 210 -35.10 -0.79 -7.64
C ASN A 210 -33.72 -1.48 -7.59
N ALA A 211 -32.66 -0.75 -7.27
CA ALA A 211 -31.33 -1.31 -7.07
C ALA A 211 -31.31 -2.36 -5.95
N LEU A 212 -31.98 -2.10 -4.82
CA LEU A 212 -32.12 -3.03 -3.70
C LEU A 212 -32.80 -4.33 -4.10
N ASP A 213 -33.86 -4.29 -4.91
CA ASP A 213 -34.53 -5.49 -5.42
C ASP A 213 -33.55 -6.37 -6.22
N TYR A 214 -32.71 -5.76 -7.05
CA TYR A 214 -31.68 -6.48 -7.81
C TYR A 214 -30.52 -6.96 -6.93
N PHE A 215 -30.11 -6.22 -5.90
CA PHE A 215 -29.11 -6.69 -4.93
C PHE A 215 -29.61 -7.89 -4.13
N MET A 216 -30.88 -7.91 -3.74
CA MET A 216 -31.51 -9.05 -3.07
C MET A 216 -31.54 -10.29 -3.96
N LEU A 217 -31.83 -10.11 -5.26
CA LEU A 217 -31.74 -11.19 -6.25
C LEU A 217 -30.30 -11.67 -6.44
N ALA A 218 -29.34 -10.75 -6.55
CA ALA A 218 -27.92 -11.09 -6.65
C ALA A 218 -27.45 -11.90 -5.43
N LEU A 219 -27.80 -11.47 -4.21
CA LEU A 219 -27.46 -12.15 -2.96
C LEU A 219 -28.04 -13.56 -2.90
N LYS A 220 -29.29 -13.75 -3.36
CA LYS A 220 -29.97 -15.04 -3.38
C LYS A 220 -29.24 -16.07 -4.25
N TYR A 221 -28.68 -15.64 -5.38
CA TYR A 221 -27.98 -16.51 -6.33
C TYR A 221 -26.45 -16.52 -6.15
N GLU A 222 -25.90 -15.70 -5.26
CA GLU A 222 -24.48 -15.64 -4.96
C GLU A 222 -24.00 -16.91 -4.23
N LYS A 223 -22.87 -17.47 -4.68
CA LYS A 223 -22.27 -18.68 -4.09
C LYS A 223 -21.01 -18.38 -3.28
N ASN A 224 -20.32 -17.28 -3.58
CA ASN A 224 -19.11 -16.86 -2.89
C ASN A 224 -19.46 -16.11 -1.59
N GLU A 225 -19.00 -16.61 -0.44
CA GLU A 225 -19.31 -16.01 0.87
C GLU A 225 -18.71 -14.61 1.07
N GLN A 226 -17.53 -14.31 0.52
CA GLN A 226 -16.96 -12.96 0.59
C GLN A 226 -17.79 -11.97 -0.25
N SER A 227 -18.22 -12.39 -1.44
CA SER A 227 -19.12 -11.59 -2.28
C SER A 227 -20.47 -11.35 -1.60
N LYS A 228 -21.02 -12.33 -0.87
CA LYS A 228 -22.26 -12.13 -0.08
C LYS A 228 -22.08 -11.07 1.01
N VAL A 229 -20.94 -11.03 1.69
CA VAL A 229 -20.67 -10.01 2.71
C VAL A 229 -20.72 -8.61 2.09
N VAL A 230 -20.07 -8.43 0.94
CA VAL A 230 -20.08 -7.14 0.21
C VAL A 230 -21.49 -6.78 -0.26
N ILE A 231 -22.23 -7.72 -0.85
CA ILE A 231 -23.60 -7.47 -1.31
C ILE A 231 -24.52 -7.08 -0.15
N ARG A 232 -24.39 -7.73 1.02
CA ARG A 232 -25.16 -7.35 2.23
C ARG A 232 -24.83 -5.95 2.72
N ALA A 233 -23.54 -5.58 2.74
CA ALA A 233 -23.13 -4.23 3.13
C ALA A 233 -23.75 -3.16 2.21
N ASN A 234 -23.72 -3.37 0.89
CA ASN A 234 -24.33 -2.45 -0.08
C ASN A 234 -25.87 -2.37 0.10
N ILE A 235 -26.54 -3.49 0.42
CA ILE A 235 -27.97 -3.50 0.72
C ILE A 235 -28.27 -2.64 1.95
N GLU A 236 -27.51 -2.79 3.04
CA GLU A 236 -27.69 -2.01 4.27
C GLU A 236 -27.47 -0.51 4.02
N GLU A 237 -26.44 -0.15 3.26
CA GLU A 237 -26.13 1.23 2.91
C GLU A 237 -27.25 1.88 2.10
N TYR A 238 -27.66 1.26 0.99
CA TYR A 238 -28.67 1.85 0.11
C TYR A 238 -30.07 1.83 0.72
N LEU A 239 -30.39 0.86 1.59
CA LEU A 239 -31.63 0.85 2.36
C LEU A 239 -31.66 2.02 3.35
N THR A 240 -30.57 2.23 4.08
CA THR A 240 -30.42 3.38 4.99
C THR A 240 -30.57 4.70 4.22
N ARG A 241 -29.95 4.81 3.03
CA ARG A 241 -30.05 6.02 2.22
C ARG A 241 -31.47 6.28 1.73
N ALA A 242 -32.16 5.26 1.22
CA ALA A 242 -33.55 5.36 0.78
C ALA A 242 -34.48 5.80 1.92
N GLU A 243 -34.29 5.29 3.14
CA GLU A 243 -35.06 5.72 4.32
C GLU A 243 -34.84 7.20 4.66
N VAL A 244 -33.59 7.67 4.58
CA VAL A 244 -33.26 9.09 4.79
C VAL A 244 -33.91 9.97 3.73
N LEU A 245 -33.85 9.58 2.46
CA LEU A 245 -34.50 10.32 1.37
C LEU A 245 -36.01 10.40 1.58
N LYS A 246 -36.64 9.30 1.97
CA LYS A 246 -38.08 9.25 2.27
C LYS A 246 -38.47 10.22 3.39
N LYS A 247 -37.66 10.33 4.45
CA LYS A 247 -37.91 11.30 5.54
C LYS A 247 -37.78 12.74 5.05
N ARG A 248 -36.74 13.06 4.27
CA ARG A 248 -36.52 14.41 3.72
C ARG A 248 -37.59 14.87 2.73
N MET A 249 -38.29 13.93 2.09
CA MET A 249 -39.43 14.24 1.21
C MET A 249 -40.75 14.42 1.97
N ALA A 250 -40.80 14.03 3.26
CA ALA A 250 -41.98 14.13 4.10
C ALA A 250 -41.96 15.38 5.02
N GLU A 251 -40.84 16.13 5.02
CA GLU A 251 -40.63 17.42 5.69
C GLU A 251 -40.85 18.58 4.70
#